data_AF-A0A8J2R725-F1
#
_entry.id   AF-A0A8J2R725-F1
#
_cell.length_a   1.000
_cell.length_b   1.000
_cell.length_c   1.000
_cell.angle_alpha   90.00
_cell.angle_beta   90.00
_cell.angle_gamma   90.00
#
_symmetry.space_group_name_H-M   'P 1'
#
loop_
_entity.id
_entity.type
_entity.pdbx_description
1 polymer ?
#
loop_
_entity_poly.entity_id
_entity_poly.type
_entity_poly.pdbx_seq_one_letter_code
_entity_poly.pdbx_strand_id
1 'polypeptide(L)' 'MRSLLILFCFVLAVASFLVEAEDVLVGNEPCTWGPSFWCANRQNAEKCGPEVAVKFCESTNWNIPA' A
#
# COMPACT_ATOMS: atom_id res chain seq x y z
N MET A 1 -9.02 -14.97 35.10
CA MET A 1 -7.68 -14.37 34.85
C MET A 1 -6.83 -15.27 33.94
N ARG A 2 -6.43 -16.48 34.37
CA ARG A 2 -5.63 -17.41 33.52
C ARG A 2 -6.35 -17.87 32.24
N SER A 3 -7.65 -18.14 32.32
CA SER A 3 -8.47 -18.52 31.14
C SER A 3 -8.57 -17.39 30.09
N LEU A 4 -8.60 -16.13 30.54
CA LEU A 4 -8.64 -14.96 29.65
C LEU A 4 -7.30 -14.77 28.93
N LEU A 5 -6.18 -14.99 29.63
CA LEU A 5 -4.84 -14.92 29.03
C LEU A 5 -4.64 -16.02 27.97
N ILE A 6 -5.15 -17.23 28.21
CA ILE A 6 -5.08 -18.34 27.25
C ILE A 6 -5.90 -18.01 25.99
N LEU A 7 -7.13 -17.53 26.16
CA LEU A 7 -7.96 -17.10 25.03
C LEU A 7 -7.30 -15.99 24.21
N PHE A 8 -6.72 -14.99 24.88
CA PHE A 8 -6.01 -13.91 24.22
C PHE A 8 -4.79 -14.40 23.42
N CYS A 9 -3.98 -15.31 24.00
CA CYS A 9 -2.86 -15.92 23.29
C CYS A 9 -3.30 -16.74 22.07
N PHE A 10 -4.41 -17.47 22.17
CA PHE A 10 -4.97 -18.22 21.04
C PHE A 10 -5.42 -17.28 19.92
N VAL A 11 -6.08 -16.16 20.25
CA VAL A 11 -6.51 -15.16 19.27
C VAL A 11 -5.29 -14.52 18.57
N LEU A 12 -4.26 -14.14 19.32
CA LEU A 12 -3.02 -13.59 18.75
C LEU A 12 -2.29 -14.59 17.84
N ALA A 13 -2.22 -15.86 18.24
CA ALA A 13 -1.59 -16.91 17.45
C ALA A 13 -2.35 -17.16 16.14
N VAL A 14 -3.69 -17.17 16.17
CA VAL A 14 -4.53 -17.35 14.97
C VAL A 14 -4.44 -16.15 14.04
N ALA A 15 -4.44 -14.92 14.57
CA ALA A 15 -4.31 -13.71 13.74
C ALA A 15 -2.98 -13.65 12.97
N SER A 16 -1.91 -14.18 13.57
CA SER A 16 -0.59 -14.24 12.93
C SER A 16 -0.53 -15.24 11.76
N PHE A 17 -1.47 -16.19 11.70
CA PHE A 17 -1.48 -17.28 10.71
C PHE A 17 -2.25 -16.93 9.43
N LEU A 18 -3.15 -15.94 9.46
CA LEU A 18 -4.00 -15.56 8.31
C LEU A 18 -3.38 -14.44 7.45
N VAL A 19 -2.08 -14.49 7.19
CA VAL A 19 -1.45 -13.64 6.17
C VAL A 19 -1.39 -14.44 4.88
N GLU A 20 -2.45 -14.35 4.08
CA GLU A 20 -2.44 -14.81 2.69
C GLU A 20 -1.67 -13.78 1.87
N ALA A 21 -0.44 -14.12 1.48
CA ALA A 21 0.31 -13.34 0.52
C ALA A 21 -0.32 -13.59 -0.86
N GLU A 22 -1.26 -12.73 -1.26
CA GLU A 22 -1.70 -12.66 -2.64
C GLU A 22 -0.50 -12.31 -3.52
N ASP A 23 -0.25 -13.13 -4.55
CA ASP A 23 0.81 -12.90 -5.54
C ASP A 23 0.41 -11.71 -6.41
N VAL A 24 0.67 -10.50 -5.93
CA VAL A 24 0.41 -9.27 -6.67
C VAL A 24 1.48 -9.16 -7.76
N LEU A 25 1.12 -9.58 -8.96
CA LEU A 25 1.95 -9.40 -10.15
C LEU A 25 2.23 -7.90 -10.36
N VAL A 26 3.47 -7.49 -10.06
CA VAL A 26 3.95 -6.13 -10.29
C VAL A 26 3.79 -5.80 -11.78
N GLY A 27 3.12 -4.68 -12.07
CA GLY A 27 2.90 -4.19 -13.42
C GLY A 27 1.50 -4.42 -13.98
N ASN A 28 0.65 -5.24 -13.35
CA ASN A 28 -0.74 -5.41 -13.81
C ASN A 28 -1.64 -4.21 -13.47
N GLU A 29 -1.41 -3.61 -12.31
CA GLU A 29 -2.10 -2.41 -11.84
C GLU A 29 -1.33 -1.16 -12.28
N PRO A 30 -1.95 -0.14 -12.91
CA PRO A 30 -1.23 1.04 -13.40
C PRO A 30 -0.42 1.77 -12.31
N CYS A 31 -0.88 1.73 -11.07
CA CYS A 31 -0.19 2.32 -9.93
C CYS A 31 1.12 1.64 -9.55
N THR A 32 1.37 0.43 -10.07
CA THR A 32 2.61 -0.33 -9.89
C THR A 32 3.65 -0.05 -10.99
N TRP A 33 3.31 0.73 -12.02
CA TRP A 33 4.27 1.16 -13.04
C TRP A 33 5.28 2.19 -12.51
N GLY A 34 5.00 2.75 -11.33
CA GLY A 34 5.91 3.62 -10.60
C GLY A 34 5.70 5.12 -10.91
N PRO A 35 6.67 5.96 -10.48
CA PRO A 35 6.41 7.37 -10.36
C PRO A 35 6.15 8.16 -11.63
N SER A 36 6.75 7.71 -12.73
CA SER A 36 6.52 8.24 -14.06
C SER A 36 5.05 8.16 -14.47
N PHE A 37 4.31 7.12 -14.06
CA PHE A 37 2.89 6.98 -14.37
C PHE A 37 2.00 7.86 -13.48
N TRP A 38 2.14 7.73 -12.16
CA TRP A 38 1.21 8.39 -11.25
C TRP A 38 1.39 9.92 -11.23
N CYS A 39 2.58 10.43 -11.55
CA CYS A 39 2.85 11.86 -11.61
C CYS A 39 2.83 12.41 -13.04
N ALA A 40 2.39 11.60 -14.02
CA ALA A 40 2.07 12.11 -15.35
C ALA A 40 0.93 13.14 -15.31
N ASN A 41 0.01 13.01 -14.34
CA ASN A 41 -1.05 13.98 -14.07
C ASN A 41 -1.65 13.73 -12.68
N ARG A 42 -2.35 14.74 -12.13
CA ARG A 42 -2.98 14.65 -10.81
C ARG A 42 -4.03 13.55 -10.70
N GLN A 43 -4.77 13.26 -11.77
CA GLN A 43 -5.80 12.22 -11.73
C GLN A 43 -5.20 10.82 -11.53
N ASN A 44 -4.04 10.53 -12.11
CA ASN A 44 -3.33 9.28 -11.88
C ASN A 44 -2.82 9.20 -10.44
N ALA A 45 -2.24 10.28 -9.91
CA ALA A 45 -1.81 10.35 -8.52
C ALA A 45 -2.98 10.13 -7.56
N GLU A 46 -4.13 10.74 -7.82
CA GLU A 46 -5.35 10.56 -7.02
C GLU A 46 -5.86 9.12 -7.06
N LYS A 47 -5.83 8.47 -8.24
CA LYS A 47 -6.22 7.06 -8.38
C LYS A 47 -5.28 6.11 -7.63
N CYS A 48 -4.00 6.45 -7.55
CA CYS A 48 -2.98 5.58 -6.94
C CYS A 48 -2.70 5.84 -5.47
N GLY A 49 -3.04 7.04 -4.98
CA GLY A 49 -2.81 7.44 -3.60
C GLY A 49 -3.17 8.92 -3.43
N PRO A 50 -4.46 9.24 -3.16
CA PRO A 50 -4.98 10.62 -3.10
C PRO A 50 -4.15 11.56 -2.24
N GLU A 51 -3.58 11.03 -1.15
CA GLU A 51 -2.70 11.82 -0.30
C GLU A 51 -1.23 11.48 -0.51
N VAL A 52 -0.87 10.21 -0.59
CA VAL A 52 0.54 9.78 -0.62
C VAL A 52 1.19 10.08 -1.98
N ALA A 53 0.56 9.66 -3.08
CA ALA A 53 1.10 9.88 -4.42
C ALA A 53 1.02 11.35 -4.81
N VAL A 54 -0.09 12.05 -4.49
CA VAL A 54 -0.23 13.48 -4.77
C VAL A 54 0.84 14.30 -4.02
N LYS A 55 1.05 14.06 -2.72
CA LYS A 55 2.12 14.74 -1.94
C LYS A 55 3.52 14.45 -2.50
N PHE A 56 3.76 13.23 -2.98
CA PHE A 56 5.03 12.88 -3.61
C PHE A 56 5.25 13.65 -4.93
N CYS A 57 4.23 13.72 -5.79
CA CYS A 57 4.32 14.51 -7.02
C CYS A 57 4.49 16.00 -6.71
N GLU A 58 3.80 16.53 -5.69
CA GLU A 58 3.94 17.93 -5.27
C GLU A 58 5.32 18.24 -4.71
N SER A 59 5.93 17.34 -3.91
CA SER A 59 7.26 17.55 -3.34
C SER A 59 8.37 17.58 -4.40
N THR A 60 8.14 16.95 -5.55
CA THR A 60 9.03 16.96 -6.72
C THR A 60 8.63 17.99 -7.77
N ASN A 61 7.63 18.83 -7.47
CA ASN A 61 7.06 19.81 -8.41
C ASN A 61 6.71 19.17 -9.77
N TRP A 62 6.16 17.95 -9.74
CA TRP A 62 5.79 17.16 -10.93
C TRP A 62 6.94 16.90 -11.91
N ASN A 63 8.20 17.03 -11.46
CA ASN A 63 9.38 16.83 -12.28
C ASN A 63 10.20 15.65 -11.75
N ILE A 64 9.99 14.47 -12.35
CA ILE A 64 10.51 13.20 -11.85
C ILE A 64 11.63 12.72 -12.77
N PRO A 65 12.77 12.27 -12.23
CA PRO A 65 13.79 11.63 -13.04
C PRO A 65 13.22 10.37 -13.72
N ALA A 66 13.62 10.17 -14.97
CA ALA A 66 13.30 8.98 -15.76
C ALA A 66 13.98 7.74 -15.21
#